data_AF-A0A126P7S0-F1
#
_entry.id   AF-A0A126P7S0-F1
#
_cell.length_a   1.000
_cell.length_b   1.000
_cell.length_c   1.000
_cell.angle_alpha   90.00
_cell.angle_beta   90.00
_cell.angle_gamma   90.00
#
_symmetry.space_group_name_H-M   'P 1'
#
loop_
_entity.id
_entity.type
_entity.pdbx_description
1 polymer ?
#
loop_
_entity_poly.entity_id
_entity_poly.type
_entity_poly.pdbx_seq_one_letter_code
_entity_poly.pdbx_strand_id
1 'polypeptide(L)'
;MKSVSASYRVGGPASSGTGWIDKTLAYCAQNQVPLDFISTHDYGVGEGGLDEFGQGQQKLGDPNGIAEHVAEVRAKIRASAFPNLELHITEWSASCSPHDPVHDAYQSAAYILNTLKQTEKMANSMSCWTFSDIFEEAGVPATLFHGGFGLLNLQGIKKPAYFAYQYLHQLGPSELHNTDPASWATTDAAGNVQVLCWNFSAPALGPEADQQYFVRPQPGRCWGPGAPEVAALAPRHLRPRGGAHRLRAPRFLHGVPQNGPPRPARPRLGGAAPRRRSCGPRPT
;
A
#
# COMPACT_ATOMS: atom_id res chain seq x y z
N MET A 1 -7.65 32.35 11.32
CA MET A 1 -7.63 31.14 12.18
C MET A 1 -7.10 31.41 13.57
N LYS A 2 -5.83 31.83 13.74
CA LYS A 2 -5.26 32.10 15.07
C LYS A 2 -5.98 33.19 15.89
N SER A 3 -6.64 34.14 15.22
CA SER A 3 -7.52 35.12 15.86
C SER A 3 -8.83 34.53 16.41
N VAL A 4 -9.26 33.37 15.92
CA VAL A 4 -10.44 32.64 16.41
C VAL A 4 -10.04 31.76 17.59
N SER A 5 -8.95 30.99 17.45
CA SER A 5 -8.33 30.25 18.54
C SER A 5 -6.82 30.10 18.31
N ALA A 6 -6.03 30.42 19.33
CA ALA A 6 -4.59 30.22 19.31
C ALA A 6 -4.19 28.73 19.29
N SER A 7 -5.08 27.83 19.76
CA SER A 7 -4.82 26.38 19.83
C SER A 7 -4.93 25.66 18.49
N TYR A 8 -5.55 26.27 17.48
CA TYR A 8 -5.66 25.65 16.15
C TYR A 8 -4.28 25.57 15.51
N ARG A 9 -3.88 24.35 15.12
CA ARG A 9 -2.64 24.10 14.40
C ARG A 9 -2.83 24.43 12.93
N VAL A 10 -1.90 25.19 12.37
CA VAL A 10 -1.91 25.67 10.98
C VAL A 10 -0.57 25.33 10.34
N GLY A 11 -0.59 24.82 9.13
CA GLY A 11 0.60 24.43 8.42
C GLY A 11 0.42 24.43 6.90
N GLY A 12 1.50 24.13 6.20
CA GLY A 12 1.59 24.21 4.74
C GLY A 12 2.98 23.85 4.25
N PRO A 13 3.31 24.06 2.96
CA PRO A 13 2.47 24.67 1.94
C PRO A 13 1.52 23.70 1.22
N ALA A 14 1.46 22.42 1.60
CA ALA A 14 0.70 21.38 0.89
C ALA A 14 1.05 21.30 -0.61
N SER A 15 2.33 21.54 -0.92
CA SER A 15 2.87 21.52 -2.28
C SER A 15 3.04 20.11 -2.81
N SER A 16 2.95 19.95 -4.13
CA SER A 16 3.36 18.72 -4.82
C SER A 16 4.90 18.60 -4.91
N GLY A 17 5.39 17.36 -4.93
CA GLY A 17 6.81 17.02 -5.15
C GLY A 17 7.75 17.66 -4.14
N THR A 18 7.33 17.81 -2.89
CA THR A 18 8.12 18.48 -1.82
C THR A 18 8.56 19.91 -2.13
N GLY A 19 7.82 20.59 -3.03
CA GLY A 19 8.17 21.93 -3.49
C GLY A 19 8.04 23.02 -2.40
N TRP A 20 8.76 24.13 -2.59
CA TRP A 20 8.53 25.42 -1.89
C TRP A 20 8.73 25.41 -0.36
N ILE A 21 9.23 24.32 0.22
CA ILE A 21 9.45 24.20 1.68
C ILE A 21 10.35 25.33 2.21
N ASP A 22 11.52 25.55 1.60
CA ASP A 22 12.48 26.57 2.06
C ASP A 22 11.89 27.99 1.99
N LYS A 23 11.17 28.29 0.91
CA LYS A 23 10.50 29.58 0.72
C LYS A 23 9.41 29.80 1.78
N THR A 24 8.65 28.76 2.10
CA THR A 24 7.59 28.81 3.11
C THR A 24 8.18 29.06 4.50
N LEU A 25 9.21 28.31 4.87
CA LEU A 25 9.91 28.47 6.14
C LEU A 25 10.52 29.87 6.27
N ALA A 26 11.23 30.34 5.24
CA ALA A 26 11.82 31.67 5.22
C ALA A 26 10.77 32.79 5.33
N TYR A 27 9.68 32.68 4.57
CA TYR A 27 8.61 33.67 4.58
C TYR A 27 7.93 33.76 5.95
N CYS A 28 7.61 32.61 6.56
CA CYS A 28 6.96 32.59 7.88
C CYS A 28 7.88 33.17 8.97
N ALA A 29 9.18 32.86 8.90
CA ALA A 29 10.16 33.43 9.82
C ALA A 29 10.30 34.95 9.67
N GLN A 30 10.42 35.45 8.43
CA GLN A 30 10.60 36.87 8.13
C GLN A 30 9.38 37.72 8.50
N ASN A 31 8.18 37.20 8.28
CA ASN A 31 6.92 37.93 8.46
C ASN A 31 6.18 37.57 9.74
N GLN A 32 6.80 36.76 10.61
CA GLN A 32 6.22 36.30 11.88
C GLN A 32 4.85 35.63 11.69
N VAL A 33 4.68 34.87 10.59
CA VAL A 33 3.45 34.13 10.30
C VAL A 33 3.46 32.84 11.12
N PRO A 34 2.43 32.56 11.93
CA PRO A 34 2.35 31.33 12.71
C PRO A 34 2.37 30.08 11.82
N LEU A 35 3.26 29.14 12.14
CA LEU A 35 3.44 27.88 11.44
C LEU A 35 3.67 26.76 12.47
N ASP A 36 2.73 25.82 12.56
CA ASP A 36 2.73 24.75 13.57
C ASP A 36 3.15 23.38 13.00
N PHE A 37 3.19 23.23 11.67
CA PHE A 37 3.70 22.05 10.97
C PHE A 37 3.98 22.35 9.50
N ILE A 38 4.79 21.50 8.87
CA ILE A 38 4.93 21.44 7.42
C ILE A 38 4.05 20.33 6.85
N SER A 39 3.40 20.60 5.73
CA SER A 39 2.71 19.61 4.91
C SER A 39 3.11 19.70 3.45
N THR A 40 3.18 18.55 2.77
CA THR A 40 3.51 18.42 1.34
C THR A 40 3.09 17.06 0.83
N HIS A 41 3.12 16.86 -0.48
CA HIS A 41 2.74 15.63 -1.16
C HIS A 41 3.94 15.07 -1.94
N ASP A 42 3.96 13.76 -2.13
CA ASP A 42 4.95 13.12 -2.98
C ASP A 42 4.45 11.80 -3.56
N TYR A 43 4.89 11.46 -4.78
CA TYR A 43 4.43 10.30 -5.52
C TYR A 43 5.60 9.56 -6.17
N GLY A 44 5.50 8.23 -6.23
CA GLY A 44 6.58 7.34 -6.65
C GLY A 44 6.83 7.22 -8.15
N VAL A 45 6.23 8.08 -8.97
CA VAL A 45 6.38 8.05 -10.44
C VAL A 45 7.59 8.86 -10.89
N GLY A 46 8.27 8.35 -11.93
CA GLY A 46 9.34 9.05 -12.64
C GLY A 46 8.80 10.04 -13.68
N GLU A 47 9.54 10.28 -14.76
CA GLU A 47 9.09 11.13 -15.87
C GLU A 47 7.86 10.53 -16.58
N GLY A 48 6.68 11.01 -16.20
CA GLY A 48 5.37 10.78 -16.79
C GLY A 48 4.46 11.89 -16.26
N GLY A 49 3.82 12.65 -17.15
CA GLY A 49 3.06 13.83 -16.76
C GLY A 49 1.90 13.52 -15.82
N LEU A 50 1.45 14.52 -15.06
CA LEU A 50 0.16 14.47 -14.36
C LEU A 50 -0.92 14.21 -15.42
N ASP A 51 -1.52 13.02 -15.40
CA ASP A 51 -2.71 12.76 -16.22
C ASP A 51 -3.77 12.02 -15.42
N GLU A 52 -4.79 12.80 -15.08
CA GLU A 52 -6.00 12.35 -14.41
C GLU A 52 -6.85 11.45 -15.33
N PHE A 53 -6.73 11.60 -16.66
CA PHE A 53 -7.54 10.89 -17.66
C PHE A 53 -6.93 9.58 -18.18
N GLY A 54 -5.78 9.14 -17.66
CA GLY A 54 -5.16 7.85 -17.99
C GLY A 54 -4.65 7.69 -19.43
N GLN A 55 -4.50 8.79 -20.17
CA GLN A 55 -3.86 8.85 -21.49
C GLN A 55 -2.32 8.92 -21.38
N GLY A 56 -1.82 9.53 -20.30
CA GLY A 56 -0.42 9.61 -19.91
C GLY A 56 0.07 8.26 -19.42
N GLN A 57 1.18 7.81 -20.00
CA GLN A 57 1.87 6.61 -19.55
C GLN A 57 2.64 6.96 -18.27
N GLN A 58 2.18 6.46 -17.13
CA GLN A 58 2.89 6.56 -15.87
C GLN A 58 4.00 5.53 -15.82
N LYS A 59 5.03 5.81 -15.05
CA LYS A 59 6.11 4.87 -14.82
C LYS A 59 6.60 4.99 -13.40
N LEU A 60 6.50 3.90 -12.64
CA LEU A 60 7.09 3.82 -11.31
C LEU A 60 8.58 4.16 -11.39
N GLY A 61 8.97 5.18 -10.65
CA GLY A 61 10.33 5.71 -10.58
C GLY A 61 11.21 4.93 -9.62
N ASP A 62 12.22 5.62 -9.06
CA ASP A 62 13.06 5.05 -8.02
C ASP A 62 12.20 4.69 -6.79
N PRO A 63 12.19 3.43 -6.33
CA PRO A 63 11.44 3.05 -5.14
C PRO A 63 11.84 3.74 -3.85
N ASN A 64 13.03 4.35 -3.79
CA ASN A 64 13.48 5.11 -2.64
C ASN A 64 13.21 6.62 -2.78
N GLY A 65 12.76 7.10 -3.95
CA GLY A 65 12.60 8.53 -4.22
C GLY A 65 11.75 9.26 -3.18
N ILE A 66 10.60 8.68 -2.79
CA ILE A 66 9.75 9.27 -1.74
C ILE A 66 10.50 9.39 -0.40
N ALA A 67 11.25 8.36 -0.02
CA ALA A 67 11.98 8.37 1.24
C ALA A 67 13.11 9.43 1.23
N GLU A 68 13.80 9.57 0.10
CA GLU A 68 14.84 10.58 -0.11
C GLU A 68 14.25 12.00 -0.04
N HIS A 69 13.15 12.29 -0.74
CA HIS A 69 12.50 13.59 -0.68
C HIS A 69 12.00 13.92 0.73
N VAL A 70 11.40 12.95 1.45
CA VAL A 70 11.00 13.14 2.86
C VAL A 70 12.21 13.47 3.75
N ALA A 71 13.35 12.80 3.53
CA ALA A 71 14.59 13.08 4.24
C ALA A 71 15.08 14.51 3.99
N GLU A 72 15.03 14.96 2.74
CA GLU A 72 15.40 16.32 2.35
C GLU A 72 14.51 17.37 3.01
N VAL A 73 13.19 17.18 3.01
CA VAL A 73 12.26 18.08 3.70
C VAL A 73 12.55 18.14 5.20
N ARG A 74 12.80 16.98 5.83
CA ARG A 74 13.18 16.93 7.25
C ARG A 74 14.49 17.68 7.51
N ALA A 75 15.48 17.58 6.62
CA ALA A 75 16.74 18.31 6.73
C ALA A 75 16.52 19.83 6.61
N LYS A 76 15.69 20.28 5.67
CA LYS A 76 15.30 21.69 5.50
C LYS A 76 14.61 22.25 6.75
N ILE A 77 13.67 21.50 7.35
CA ILE A 77 13.02 21.88 8.61
C ILE A 77 14.06 22.07 9.71
N ARG A 78 14.93 21.07 9.93
CA ARG A 78 15.98 21.11 10.97
C ARG A 78 16.96 22.27 10.82
N ALA A 79 17.24 22.69 9.60
CA ALA A 79 18.13 23.81 9.29
C ALA A 79 17.45 25.19 9.35
N SER A 80 16.12 25.24 9.52
CA SER A 80 15.35 26.48 9.50
C SER A 80 15.21 27.12 10.88
N ALA A 81 14.50 28.27 10.94
CA ALA A 81 14.08 28.90 12.19
C ALA A 81 13.08 28.05 13.00
N PHE A 82 12.57 26.95 12.44
CA PHE A 82 11.56 26.08 13.04
C PHE A 82 12.01 24.60 13.07
N PRO A 83 13.11 24.25 13.78
CA PRO A 83 13.79 22.95 13.65
C PRO A 83 12.96 21.74 14.11
N ASN A 84 11.92 21.98 14.91
CA ASN A 84 11.11 20.96 15.56
C ASN A 84 9.70 20.82 14.97
N LEU A 85 9.40 21.48 13.84
CA LEU A 85 8.07 21.33 13.23
C LEU A 85 7.79 19.88 12.89
N GLU A 86 6.54 19.49 13.09
CA GLU A 86 6.04 18.24 12.55
C GLU A 86 6.04 18.29 11.02
N LEU A 87 6.29 17.14 10.39
CA LEU A 87 6.23 16.96 8.95
C LEU A 87 5.12 15.96 8.63
N HIS A 88 4.10 16.41 7.90
CA HIS A 88 3.00 15.58 7.46
C HIS A 88 3.04 15.44 5.95
N ILE A 89 3.23 14.22 5.45
CA ILE A 89 2.99 13.94 4.04
C ILE A 89 1.50 13.69 3.90
N THR A 90 0.76 14.71 3.44
CA THR A 90 -0.71 14.73 3.46
C THR A 90 -1.34 13.95 2.30
N GLU A 91 -0.56 13.67 1.26
CA GLU A 91 -0.87 12.73 0.20
C GLU A 91 0.41 12.03 -0.24
N TRP A 92 0.36 10.71 -0.38
CA TRP A 92 1.39 9.96 -1.07
C TRP A 92 0.85 8.66 -1.64
N SER A 93 1.47 8.18 -2.71
CA SER A 93 1.22 6.86 -3.28
C SER A 93 2.32 6.47 -4.27
N ALA A 94 2.23 5.27 -4.84
CA ALA A 94 3.14 4.82 -5.90
C ALA A 94 2.99 5.65 -7.18
N SER A 95 1.77 6.14 -7.47
CA SER A 95 1.45 6.96 -8.64
C SER A 95 0.45 8.05 -8.27
N CYS A 96 0.48 9.14 -9.04
CA CYS A 96 -0.41 10.30 -8.89
C CYS A 96 -1.64 10.24 -9.81
N SER A 97 -1.80 9.16 -10.58
CA SER A 97 -2.94 9.00 -11.49
C SER A 97 -4.00 8.08 -10.87
N PRO A 98 -5.29 8.48 -10.87
CA PRO A 98 -6.39 7.62 -10.40
C PRO A 98 -6.70 6.44 -11.36
N HIS A 99 -5.87 6.24 -12.38
CA HIS A 99 -6.01 5.22 -13.42
C HIS A 99 -4.75 4.37 -13.60
N ASP A 100 -3.86 4.33 -12.60
CA ASP A 100 -2.62 3.58 -12.67
C ASP A 100 -2.75 2.16 -12.10
N PRO A 101 -2.63 1.09 -12.92
CA PRO A 101 -2.80 -0.28 -12.45
C PRO A 101 -1.79 -0.71 -11.38
N VAL A 102 -0.71 0.06 -11.14
CA VAL A 102 0.18 -0.16 -10.01
C VAL A 102 -0.59 -0.18 -8.68
N HIS A 103 -1.63 0.63 -8.53
CA HIS A 103 -2.44 0.70 -7.30
C HIS A 103 -3.17 -0.61 -6.98
N ASP A 104 -3.54 -1.38 -8.02
CA ASP A 104 -4.24 -2.65 -7.88
C ASP A 104 -3.27 -3.85 -7.74
N ALA A 105 -2.00 -3.65 -8.06
CA ALA A 105 -0.98 -4.68 -8.10
C ALA A 105 -0.51 -5.12 -6.69
N TYR A 106 -0.10 -6.38 -6.53
CA TYR A 106 0.36 -6.89 -5.23
C TYR A 106 1.66 -6.23 -4.76
N GLN A 107 2.47 -5.73 -5.69
CA GLN A 107 3.72 -5.03 -5.44
C GLN A 107 3.51 -3.77 -4.60
N SER A 108 2.36 -3.11 -4.72
CA SER A 108 2.03 -1.90 -3.95
C SER A 108 2.03 -2.15 -2.44
N ALA A 109 1.70 -3.36 -1.98
CA ALA A 109 1.79 -3.70 -0.55
C ALA A 109 3.23 -3.64 -0.04
N ALA A 110 4.17 -4.23 -0.78
CA ALA A 110 5.59 -4.24 -0.40
C ALA A 110 6.24 -2.86 -0.61
N TYR A 111 5.83 -2.12 -1.65
CA TYR A 111 6.25 -0.74 -1.87
C TYR A 111 5.90 0.15 -0.67
N ILE A 112 4.64 0.09 -0.21
CA ILE A 112 4.17 0.86 0.95
C ILE A 112 4.98 0.56 2.20
N LEU A 113 5.21 -0.73 2.53
CA LEU A 113 5.98 -1.12 3.70
C LEU A 113 7.44 -0.63 3.60
N ASN A 114 8.03 -0.76 2.42
CA ASN A 114 9.40 -0.31 2.15
C ASN A 114 9.55 1.21 2.33
N THR A 115 8.64 2.01 1.79
CA THR A 115 8.64 3.47 1.94
C THR A 115 8.43 3.88 3.39
N LEU A 116 7.43 3.30 4.08
CA LEU A 116 7.12 3.64 5.47
C LEU A 116 8.26 3.28 6.43
N LYS A 117 8.97 2.16 6.21
CA LYS A 117 10.12 1.79 7.04
C LYS A 117 11.25 2.81 6.93
N GLN A 118 11.49 3.32 5.73
CA GLN A 118 12.53 4.32 5.50
C GLN A 118 12.16 5.69 6.08
N THR A 119 10.87 6.06 6.09
CA THR A 119 10.39 7.38 6.53
C THR A 119 9.99 7.47 8.01
N GLU A 120 9.95 6.35 8.76
CA GLU A 120 9.39 6.26 10.12
C GLU A 120 9.98 7.28 11.11
N LYS A 121 11.23 7.71 10.92
CA LYS A 121 11.94 8.67 11.80
C LYS A 121 11.99 10.10 11.24
N MET A 122 11.36 10.33 10.09
CA MET A 122 11.48 11.57 9.33
C MET A 122 10.13 12.28 9.18
N ALA A 123 9.05 11.54 8.93
CA ALA A 123 7.70 12.08 8.88
C ALA A 123 6.93 11.77 10.18
N ASN A 124 6.12 12.71 10.64
CA ASN A 124 5.19 12.51 11.74
C ASN A 124 3.91 11.81 11.28
N SER A 125 3.53 11.97 10.02
CA SER A 125 2.47 11.17 9.38
C SER A 125 2.69 11.06 7.88
N MET A 126 2.19 9.97 7.30
CA MET A 126 2.11 9.76 5.85
C MET A 126 0.72 9.25 5.49
N SER A 127 -0.09 10.11 4.88
CA SER A 127 -1.49 9.84 4.52
C SER A 127 -1.56 9.26 3.11
N CYS A 128 -1.75 7.94 3.01
CA CYS A 128 -1.85 7.28 1.72
C CYS A 128 -3.13 7.71 1.01
N TRP A 129 -2.95 8.22 -0.20
CA TRP A 129 -4.03 8.62 -1.08
C TRP A 129 -4.43 7.39 -1.91
N THR A 130 -5.57 6.74 -1.66
CA THR A 130 -6.67 7.05 -0.71
C THR A 130 -7.16 5.80 0.02
N PHE A 131 -8.10 5.97 0.96
CA PHE A 131 -8.72 4.83 1.63
C PHE A 131 -9.67 4.02 0.73
N SER A 132 -10.25 4.59 -0.34
CA SER A 132 -11.25 3.92 -1.18
C SER A 132 -11.29 4.47 -2.61
N ASP A 133 -11.62 3.60 -3.57
CA ASP A 133 -11.89 3.94 -4.98
C ASP A 133 -13.21 4.71 -5.17
N ILE A 134 -13.97 5.00 -4.11
CA ILE A 134 -15.06 5.98 -4.18
C ILE A 134 -14.40 7.37 -4.37
N PHE A 135 -14.12 7.69 -5.62
CA PHE A 135 -13.26 8.79 -6.05
C PHE A 135 -13.70 9.29 -7.43
N GLU A 136 -13.69 10.60 -7.65
CA GLU A 136 -14.33 11.21 -8.83
C GLU A 136 -13.52 12.33 -9.51
N GLU A 137 -12.23 12.51 -9.17
CA GLU A 137 -11.38 13.54 -9.82
C GLU A 137 -11.39 13.40 -11.35
N ALA A 138 -11.36 12.17 -11.85
CA ALA A 138 -11.42 11.83 -13.26
C ALA A 138 -12.77 11.21 -13.68
N GLY A 139 -13.83 11.51 -12.93
CA GLY A 139 -15.18 10.97 -13.13
C GLY A 139 -15.42 9.61 -12.48
N VAL A 140 -16.62 9.05 -12.68
CA VAL A 140 -17.04 7.79 -12.07
C VAL A 140 -16.27 6.62 -12.71
N PRO A 141 -15.58 5.77 -11.92
CA PRO A 141 -14.83 4.67 -12.49
C PRO A 141 -15.72 3.63 -13.18
N ALA A 142 -15.27 3.13 -14.34
CA ALA A 142 -16.06 2.23 -15.18
C ALA A 142 -15.88 0.73 -14.85
N THR A 143 -14.80 0.34 -14.15
CA THR A 143 -14.46 -1.07 -13.87
C THR A 143 -14.08 -1.30 -12.40
N LEU A 144 -14.17 -2.56 -11.95
CA LEU A 144 -13.91 -2.98 -10.56
C LEU A 144 -12.47 -2.72 -10.10
N PHE A 145 -11.53 -2.88 -11.02
CA PHE A 145 -10.11 -2.55 -10.89
C PHE A 145 -9.79 -1.70 -12.12
N HIS A 146 -9.35 -0.48 -11.87
CA HIS A 146 -9.12 0.55 -12.88
C HIS A 146 -7.84 1.33 -12.58
N GLY A 147 -7.04 0.90 -11.60
CA GLY A 147 -5.92 1.68 -11.10
C GLY A 147 -6.32 2.82 -10.17
N GLY A 148 -7.47 2.71 -9.48
CA GLY A 148 -7.91 3.71 -8.52
C GLY A 148 -6.98 3.78 -7.30
N PHE A 149 -6.86 4.97 -6.71
CA PHE A 149 -6.02 5.23 -5.54
C PHE A 149 -6.33 4.39 -4.30
N GLY A 150 -7.54 3.84 -4.20
CA GLY A 150 -8.10 3.31 -2.97
C GLY A 150 -7.42 2.05 -2.46
N LEU A 151 -7.29 1.93 -1.14
CA LEU A 151 -6.99 0.66 -0.47
C LEU A 151 -8.13 -0.36 -0.66
N LEU A 152 -9.37 0.10 -0.78
CA LEU A 152 -10.54 -0.70 -1.11
C LEU A 152 -11.11 -0.27 -2.46
N ASN A 153 -11.55 -1.24 -3.27
CA ASN A 153 -12.26 -0.93 -4.49
C ASN A 153 -13.73 -0.49 -4.24
N LEU A 154 -14.45 -0.16 -5.31
CA LEU A 154 -15.85 0.30 -5.26
C LEU A 154 -16.83 -0.68 -4.58
N GLN A 155 -16.50 -1.97 -4.50
CA GLN A 155 -17.33 -3.02 -3.88
C GLN A 155 -16.84 -3.39 -2.48
N GLY A 156 -15.87 -2.64 -1.93
CA GLY A 156 -15.26 -2.94 -0.64
C GLY A 156 -14.28 -4.12 -0.68
N ILE A 157 -13.81 -4.52 -1.86
CA ILE A 157 -12.75 -5.53 -2.00
C ILE A 157 -11.44 -4.88 -1.57
N LYS A 158 -10.80 -5.49 -0.57
CA LYS A 158 -9.49 -5.07 -0.05
C LYS A 158 -8.41 -5.37 -1.10
N LYS A 159 -7.73 -4.34 -1.60
CA LYS A 159 -6.57 -4.48 -2.47
C LYS A 159 -5.35 -4.93 -1.66
N PRO A 160 -4.27 -5.42 -2.31
CA PRO A 160 -3.04 -5.78 -1.59
C PRO A 160 -2.50 -4.66 -0.68
N ALA A 161 -2.57 -3.40 -1.12
CA ALA A 161 -2.18 -2.24 -0.34
C ALA A 161 -2.91 -2.13 1.01
N TYR A 162 -4.20 -2.49 1.07
CA TYR A 162 -4.97 -2.53 2.33
C TYR A 162 -4.30 -3.42 3.37
N PHE A 163 -3.78 -4.58 2.94
CA PHE A 163 -3.19 -5.55 3.85
C PHE A 163 -1.87 -5.06 4.43
N ALA A 164 -1.11 -4.21 3.74
CA ALA A 164 0.07 -3.55 4.31
C ALA A 164 -0.31 -2.76 5.58
N TYR A 165 -1.34 -1.92 5.49
CA TYR A 165 -1.87 -1.17 6.63
C TYR A 165 -2.52 -2.07 7.69
N GLN A 166 -3.25 -3.11 7.28
CA GLN A 166 -3.85 -4.05 8.22
C GLN A 166 -2.79 -4.80 9.05
N TYR A 167 -1.64 -5.16 8.43
CA TYR A 167 -0.55 -5.82 9.14
C TYR A 167 0.24 -4.86 10.02
N LEU A 168 0.47 -3.63 9.56
CA LEU A 168 1.03 -2.57 10.41
C LEU A 168 0.20 -2.34 11.67
N HIS A 169 -1.14 -2.33 11.55
CA HIS A 169 -2.04 -2.17 12.69
C HIS A 169 -1.97 -3.32 13.71
N GLN A 170 -1.51 -4.50 13.31
CA GLN A 170 -1.36 -5.65 14.21
C GLN A 170 -0.05 -5.62 15.02
N LEU A 171 0.87 -4.72 14.69
CA LEU A 171 2.11 -4.55 15.45
C LEU A 171 1.83 -4.01 16.86
N GLY A 172 2.60 -4.48 17.81
CA GLY A 172 2.59 -4.03 19.20
C GLY A 172 3.17 -2.62 19.37
N PRO A 173 2.91 -1.98 20.52
CA PRO A 173 3.29 -0.58 20.77
C PRO A 173 4.80 -0.38 20.98
N SER A 174 5.55 -1.44 21.25
CA SER A 174 6.98 -1.38 21.56
C SER A 174 7.79 -2.07 20.48
N GLU A 175 8.55 -1.32 19.70
CA GLU A 175 9.50 -1.86 18.72
C GLU A 175 10.70 -2.52 19.44
N LEU A 176 11.02 -3.73 19.02
CA LEU A 176 12.22 -4.47 19.44
C LEU A 176 13.40 -4.03 18.58
N HIS A 177 14.61 -4.12 19.14
CA HIS A 177 15.81 -3.86 18.35
C HIS A 177 15.88 -4.82 17.14
N ASN A 178 15.84 -4.24 15.95
CA ASN A 178 15.88 -4.95 14.68
C ASN A 178 16.78 -4.16 13.71
N THR A 179 17.73 -4.86 13.07
CA THR A 179 18.63 -4.27 12.07
C THR A 179 18.26 -4.64 10.65
N ASP A 180 17.28 -5.51 10.45
CA ASP A 180 16.80 -5.89 9.12
C ASP A 180 15.98 -4.73 8.51
N PRO A 181 16.32 -4.28 7.30
CA PRO A 181 15.70 -3.11 6.68
C PRO A 181 14.30 -3.39 6.12
N ALA A 182 13.88 -4.65 6.05
CA ALA A 182 12.62 -5.10 5.45
C ALA A 182 11.72 -5.80 6.48
N SER A 183 11.80 -5.39 7.75
CA SER A 183 10.93 -5.90 8.80
C SER A 183 10.72 -4.94 9.98
N TRP A 184 9.59 -5.15 10.67
CA TRP A 184 9.34 -4.68 12.03
C TRP A 184 9.17 -5.87 12.95
N ALA A 185 9.77 -5.79 14.13
CA ALA A 185 9.53 -6.71 15.23
C ALA A 185 9.07 -5.90 16.45
N THR A 186 7.94 -6.26 17.03
CA THR A 186 7.34 -5.54 18.15
C THR A 186 6.93 -6.50 19.26
N THR A 187 6.73 -5.96 20.47
CA THR A 187 6.17 -6.68 21.60
C THR A 187 5.03 -5.89 22.24
N ASP A 188 4.11 -6.59 22.88
CA ASP A 188 3.09 -6.00 23.75
C ASP A 188 3.47 -6.11 25.23
N ALA A 189 2.62 -5.57 26.11
CA ALA A 189 2.80 -5.63 27.56
C ALA A 189 2.72 -7.05 28.14
N ALA A 190 2.14 -8.01 27.42
CA ALA A 190 2.05 -9.41 27.80
C ALA A 190 3.27 -10.23 27.34
N GLY A 191 4.16 -9.63 26.55
CA GLY A 191 5.34 -10.29 25.98
C GLY A 191 5.06 -11.07 24.70
N ASN A 192 3.90 -10.89 24.06
CA ASN A 192 3.65 -11.47 22.74
C ASN A 192 4.45 -10.71 21.70
N VAL A 193 5.11 -11.44 20.81
CA VAL A 193 5.93 -10.87 19.73
C VAL A 193 5.15 -10.89 18.42
N GLN A 194 5.16 -9.78 17.68
CA GLN A 194 4.67 -9.67 16.32
C GLN A 194 5.83 -9.31 15.40
N VAL A 195 5.91 -9.98 14.26
CA VAL A 195 6.91 -9.71 13.23
C VAL A 195 6.20 -9.52 11.90
N LEU A 196 6.46 -8.39 11.26
CA LEU A 196 6.05 -8.09 9.90
C LEU A 196 7.30 -7.99 9.04
N CYS A 197 7.46 -8.89 8.07
CA CYS A 197 8.54 -8.86 7.10
C CYS A 197 7.99 -8.86 5.68
N TRP A 198 8.72 -8.26 4.76
CA TRP A 198 8.36 -8.20 3.34
C TRP A 198 9.58 -8.43 2.47
N ASN A 199 9.34 -8.77 1.21
CA ASN A 199 10.36 -8.77 0.17
C ASN A 199 9.94 -7.76 -0.88
N PHE A 200 10.65 -6.63 -0.94
CA PHE A 200 10.45 -5.64 -1.96
C PHE A 200 11.58 -5.75 -3.00
N SER A 201 11.18 -5.94 -4.25
CA SER A 201 12.06 -5.86 -5.40
C SER A 201 11.43 -4.90 -6.39
N ALA A 202 12.20 -3.87 -6.79
CA ALA A 202 11.77 -2.92 -7.80
C ALA A 202 11.29 -3.67 -9.05
N PRO A 203 10.08 -3.43 -9.56
CA PRO A 203 9.62 -4.00 -10.81
C PRO A 203 10.59 -3.61 -11.94
N ALA A 204 11.08 -4.61 -12.68
CA ALA A 204 11.95 -4.38 -13.83
C ALA A 204 11.10 -3.96 -15.05
N LEU A 205 10.61 -2.72 -15.03
CA LEU A 205 9.71 -2.18 -16.07
C LEU A 205 10.38 -2.07 -17.45
N GLY A 206 11.71 -1.91 -17.50
CA GLY A 206 12.40 -1.69 -18.77
C GLY A 206 11.85 -0.45 -19.49
N PRO A 207 11.48 -0.53 -20.78
CA PRO A 207 10.85 0.58 -21.51
C PRO A 207 9.33 0.69 -21.28
N GLU A 208 8.70 -0.29 -20.63
CA GLU A 208 7.25 -0.35 -20.49
C GLU A 208 6.73 0.65 -19.46
N ALA A 209 5.53 1.14 -19.72
CA ALA A 209 4.75 1.94 -18.78
C ALA A 209 3.98 1.04 -17.80
N ASP A 210 3.49 1.64 -16.73
CA ASP A 210 2.74 0.93 -15.68
C ASP A 210 1.45 0.31 -16.24
N GLN A 211 0.77 1.02 -17.16
CA GLN A 211 -0.42 0.57 -17.89
C GLN A 211 -0.18 -0.65 -18.78
N GLN A 212 1.07 -0.93 -19.14
CA GLN A 212 1.47 -2.11 -19.92
C GLN A 212 1.97 -3.23 -19.02
N TYR A 213 2.70 -2.88 -17.97
CA TYR A 213 3.35 -3.84 -17.09
C TYR A 213 2.39 -4.47 -16.09
N PHE A 214 1.65 -3.67 -15.33
CA PHE A 214 0.88 -4.13 -14.17
C PHE A 214 -0.47 -4.75 -14.53
N VAL A 215 -0.95 -4.58 -15.77
CA VAL A 215 -2.16 -5.26 -16.28
C VAL A 215 -1.93 -6.74 -16.60
N ARG A 216 -0.68 -7.19 -16.66
CA ARG A 216 -0.32 -8.59 -16.92
C ARG A 216 -0.15 -9.35 -15.59
N PRO A 217 -0.48 -10.65 -15.54
CA PRO A 217 -0.16 -11.47 -14.38
C PRO A 217 1.33 -11.47 -14.09
N GLN A 218 1.71 -10.95 -12.92
CA GLN A 218 3.09 -10.95 -12.46
C GLN A 218 3.32 -12.17 -11.55
N PRO A 219 4.20 -13.12 -11.90
CA PRO A 219 4.44 -14.29 -11.08
C PRO A 219 5.13 -13.89 -9.78
N GLY A 220 4.60 -14.38 -8.65
CA GLY A 220 5.25 -14.24 -7.36
C GLY A 220 6.64 -14.90 -7.40
N ARG A 221 7.67 -14.16 -6.97
CA ARG A 221 9.00 -14.72 -6.80
C ARG A 221 9.10 -15.36 -5.42
N CYS A 222 9.52 -16.61 -5.36
CA CYS A 222 9.86 -17.25 -4.09
C CYS A 222 11.07 -16.54 -3.47
N TRP A 223 11.11 -16.51 -2.14
CA TRP A 223 12.33 -16.17 -1.43
C TRP A 223 13.44 -17.14 -1.84
N GLY A 224 14.61 -16.60 -2.17
CA GLY A 224 15.80 -17.42 -2.39
C GLY A 224 16.28 -18.09 -1.09
N PRO A 225 17.30 -18.95 -1.15
CA PRO A 225 17.96 -19.45 0.05
C PRO A 225 18.50 -18.25 0.85
N GLY A 226 17.96 -18.04 2.06
CA GLY A 226 18.14 -16.80 2.85
C GLY A 226 16.85 -16.09 3.26
N ALA A 227 15.68 -16.75 3.15
CA ALA A 227 14.44 -16.26 3.74
C ALA A 227 14.64 -15.86 5.22
N PRO A 228 13.95 -14.81 5.73
CA PRO A 228 14.13 -14.31 7.07
C PRO A 228 13.93 -15.45 8.06
N GLU A 229 15.04 -15.85 8.68
CA GLU A 229 15.02 -16.82 9.75
C GLU A 229 14.67 -16.05 11.02
N VAL A 230 13.51 -16.34 11.61
CA VAL A 230 13.19 -15.83 12.94
C VAL A 230 14.09 -16.59 13.91
N ALA A 231 15.32 -16.11 14.09
CA ALA A 231 16.22 -16.61 15.11
C ALA A 231 15.54 -16.39 16.46
N ALA A 232 15.47 -17.44 17.28
CA ALA A 232 14.79 -17.39 18.57
C ALA A 232 15.26 -16.16 19.37
N LEU A 233 14.33 -15.25 19.65
CA LEU A 233 14.56 -14.15 20.58
C LEU A 233 14.92 -14.77 21.92
N ALA A 234 16.20 -14.71 22.30
CA ALA A 234 16.62 -15.15 23.62
C ALA A 234 15.87 -14.29 24.65
N PRO A 235 15.02 -14.87 25.51
CA PRO A 235 14.26 -14.11 26.48
C PRO A 235 15.23 -13.68 27.58
N ARG A 236 16.05 -12.64 27.34
CA ARG A 236 16.95 -12.18 28.40
C ARG A 236 16.21 -11.51 29.55
N HIS A 237 14.93 -11.14 29.41
CA HIS A 237 14.09 -10.68 30.53
C HIS A 237 12.61 -11.11 30.50
N LEU A 238 12.19 -12.03 29.61
CA LEU A 238 10.82 -12.54 29.58
C LEU A 238 10.75 -13.82 30.43
N ARG A 239 10.12 -13.76 31.62
CA ARG A 239 9.76 -14.97 32.37
C ARG A 239 8.69 -15.72 31.56
N PRO A 240 8.96 -16.93 31.05
CA PRO A 240 7.96 -17.64 30.28
C PRO A 240 6.91 -18.21 31.23
N ARG A 241 5.66 -17.77 31.11
CA ARG A 241 4.51 -18.60 31.48
C ARG A 241 4.16 -19.42 30.23
N GLY A 242 4.29 -20.73 30.36
CA GLY A 242 4.35 -21.67 29.25
C GLY A 242 3.18 -21.57 28.26
N GLY A 243 3.53 -21.55 26.99
CA GLY A 243 2.64 -21.73 25.85
C GLY A 243 3.48 -21.89 24.58
N ALA A 244 3.39 -23.04 23.91
CA ALA A 244 4.05 -23.23 22.62
C ALA A 244 3.29 -22.44 21.55
N HIS A 245 3.87 -21.34 21.06
CA HIS A 245 3.27 -20.55 19.99
C HIS A 245 3.63 -21.15 18.63
N ARG A 246 2.62 -21.72 17.95
CA ARG A 246 2.73 -22.17 16.56
C ARG A 246 2.37 -21.01 15.64
N LEU A 247 3.34 -20.49 14.89
CA LEU A 247 3.11 -19.53 13.80
C LEU A 247 2.22 -20.19 12.73
N ARG A 248 1.05 -19.60 12.46
CA ARG A 248 0.24 -19.95 11.28
C ARG A 248 0.53 -18.93 10.19
N ALA A 249 1.18 -19.36 9.12
CA ALA A 249 1.22 -18.59 7.88
C ALA A 249 -0.20 -18.52 7.27
N PRO A 250 -0.68 -17.34 6.81
CA PRO A 250 -1.92 -17.26 6.06
C PRO A 250 -1.77 -18.01 4.72
N ARG A 251 -2.73 -18.88 4.41
CA ARG A 251 -2.84 -19.50 3.08
C ARG A 251 -3.36 -18.44 2.10
N PHE A 252 -2.54 -18.04 1.14
CA PHE A 252 -3.03 -17.35 -0.04
C PHE A 252 -3.85 -18.34 -0.87
N LEU A 253 -5.13 -18.02 -1.09
CA LEU A 253 -5.95 -18.73 -2.07
C LEU A 253 -5.42 -18.34 -3.46
N HIS A 254 -4.71 -19.27 -4.10
CA HIS A 254 -4.39 -19.16 -5.52
C HIS A 254 -5.69 -19.05 -6.32
N GLY A 255 -5.72 -18.08 -7.24
CA GLY A 255 -6.85 -17.82 -8.13
C GLY A 255 -7.31 -19.08 -8.84
N VAL A 256 -8.62 -19.33 -8.78
CA VAL A 256 -9.29 -20.32 -9.61
C VAL A 256 -9.20 -19.83 -11.07
N PRO A 257 -8.68 -20.62 -12.02
CA PRO A 257 -8.78 -20.25 -13.42
C PRO A 257 -10.26 -20.27 -13.83
N GLN A 258 -10.84 -19.10 -14.05
CA GLN A 258 -12.08 -18.99 -14.81
C GLN A 258 -11.71 -19.04 -16.29
N ASN A 259 -11.83 -20.21 -16.91
CA ASN A 259 -12.20 -20.40 -18.32
C ASN A 259 -12.30 -21.89 -18.63
N GLY A 260 -13.51 -22.44 -18.50
CA GLY A 260 -13.92 -23.70 -19.08
C GLY A 260 -15.30 -23.51 -19.73
N PRO A 261 -15.58 -24.12 -20.89
CA PRO A 261 -16.83 -23.89 -21.61
C PRO A 261 -18.04 -24.34 -20.77
N PRO A 262 -19.22 -23.72 -20.95
CA PRO A 262 -20.37 -23.98 -20.11
C PRO A 262 -20.80 -25.45 -20.21
N ARG A 263 -20.89 -26.12 -19.06
CA ARG A 263 -21.44 -27.47 -18.96
C ARG A 263 -22.93 -27.44 -19.37
N PRO A 264 -23.42 -28.41 -20.15
CA PRO A 264 -24.82 -28.45 -20.54
C PRO A 264 -25.73 -28.68 -19.32
N ALA A 265 -26.85 -27.96 -19.29
CA ALA A 265 -27.83 -27.99 -18.21
C ALA A 265 -28.37 -29.42 -17.97
N ARG A 266 -28.36 -29.86 -16.70
CA ARG A 266 -29.08 -31.07 -16.27
C ARG A 266 -30.59 -30.77 -16.24
N PRO A 267 -31.45 -31.64 -16.80
CA PRO A 267 -32.90 -31.41 -16.79
C PRO A 267 -33.48 -31.61 -15.38
N ARG A 268 -34.44 -30.75 -15.03
CA ARG A 268 -35.23 -30.81 -13.79
C ARG A 268 -36.10 -32.07 -13.79
N LEU A 269 -36.09 -32.79 -12.67
CA LEU A 269 -37.05 -33.85 -12.34
C LEU A 269 -38.46 -33.25 -12.24
N GLY A 270 -39.38 -33.74 -13.07
CA GLY A 270 -40.83 -33.49 -13.00
C GLY A 270 -41.53 -34.65 -13.67
N GLY A 271 -42.32 -35.40 -12.90
CA GLY A 271 -42.83 -36.71 -13.27
C GLY A 271 -43.97 -36.71 -14.31
N ALA A 272 -44.07 -37.83 -15.04
CA ALA A 272 -45.29 -38.58 -15.33
C ALA A 272 -44.94 -39.68 -16.34
N ALA A 273 -45.24 -40.93 -16.00
CA ALA A 273 -45.19 -42.06 -16.93
C ALA A 273 -46.30 -41.93 -18.00
N PRO A 274 -46.13 -42.54 -19.19
CA PRO A 274 -46.73 -43.86 -19.36
C PRO A 274 -45.97 -44.87 -20.23
N ARG A 275 -46.08 -46.13 -19.80
CA ARG A 275 -46.30 -47.39 -20.55
C ARG A 275 -45.51 -47.68 -21.85
N ARG A 276 -44.60 -48.65 -21.70
CA ARG A 276 -44.30 -49.84 -22.54
C ARG A 276 -44.74 -49.83 -24.02
N ARG A 277 -43.77 -50.04 -24.91
CA ARG A 277 -43.81 -51.09 -25.95
C ARG A 277 -42.38 -51.50 -26.36
N SER A 278 -42.18 -52.81 -26.38
CA SER A 278 -41.01 -53.55 -26.82
C SER A 278 -40.98 -53.71 -28.35
N CYS A 279 -39.80 -53.70 -28.96
CA CYS A 279 -39.44 -54.57 -30.09
C CYS A 279 -37.91 -54.60 -30.25
N GLY A 280 -37.39 -55.80 -30.53
CA GLY A 280 -35.98 -56.22 -30.45
C GLY A 280 -35.08 -55.84 -31.65
N PRO A 281 -33.98 -56.58 -31.87
CA PRO A 281 -32.70 -55.98 -32.27
C PRO A 281 -32.24 -56.26 -33.73
N ARG A 282 -31.10 -55.60 -34.08
CA ARG A 282 -29.98 -56.06 -34.97
C ARG A 282 -30.12 -55.83 -36.51
N PRO A 283 -29.04 -56.00 -37.32
CA PRO A 283 -28.07 -54.96 -37.70
C PRO A 283 -27.83 -54.86 -39.24
N THR A 284 -27.05 -53.88 -39.70
CA THR A 284 -25.94 -53.96 -40.70
C THR A 284 -25.34 -52.58 -40.87
#